data_AF-A0A418RMY0-F1
#
_entry.id   AF-A0A418RMY0-F1
#
_cell.length_a   1.000
_cell.length_b   1.000
_cell.length_c   1.000
_cell.angle_alpha   90.00
_cell.angle_beta   90.00
_cell.angle_gamma   90.00
#
_symmetry.space_group_name_H-M   'P 1'
#
loop_
_entity.id
_entity.type
_entity.pdbx_description
1 polymer ?
#
loop_
_entity_poly.entity_id
_entity_poly.type
_entity_poly.pdbx_seq_one_letter_code
_entity_poly.pdbx_strand_id
1 'polypeptide(L)'
;MSYFLWIEDFENSPKVTATEVLGGITANEQLFSDNKQQLKRDLKAHGIYIELSFQDGLGFIRQNLNQIDYIILDIDLAAYSKGDNINADVLALLEIFQDYKKPADEIEEERLLNEECAKLKALAGYYLYTELVVELGFPKQHILFCSNHGENSVSTRDAFKAAKIALPTIYEKSAAEVQEWVKARHENPYSRLRRGIIEGCKYLKILTEDKLRFNGFIKDPEKQISPADLHDYLEVLENFLPLSPCDSKSSNLYKLFIRILAHEWEAAEPKQVSQKERYAFAWIMKITRNWLAHSKVFEQLTPQDVAYLFIVNMRAMFDLGHELLPYEKHFLTLFKDVVSVEDFNNKVGDNAKRKDDRNPTARNIPLIENYGLLLSKTGNTWQAINFHDALNNLQKNKDKDIDNAFFIKGLYQSFWFLTSSGGVYIPENKEQLKTFAVLNYQFKYFDYRQPNYLFELARHIYNRSFS
;
A
#
# COMPACT_ATOMS: atom_id res chain seq x y z
N MET A 1 -2.21 -1.73 -5.31
CA MET A 1 -1.72 -1.61 -6.70
C MET A 1 -1.25 -0.18 -6.87
N SER A 2 -0.25 0.09 -7.72
CA SER A 2 0.13 1.47 -8.04
C SER A 2 -0.89 2.08 -8.99
N TYR A 3 -1.13 3.39 -8.91
CA TYR A 3 -2.11 4.06 -9.76
C TYR A 3 -1.44 4.71 -10.97
N PHE A 4 -2.08 4.59 -12.14
CA PHE A 4 -1.58 5.11 -13.41
C PHE A 4 -2.53 6.15 -13.99
N LEU A 5 -1.99 7.21 -14.57
CA LEU A 5 -2.67 8.01 -15.59
C LEU A 5 -2.15 7.56 -16.96
N TRP A 6 -3.04 7.21 -17.87
CA TRP A 6 -2.72 6.94 -19.25
C TRP A 6 -3.39 7.98 -20.14
N ILE A 7 -2.58 8.83 -20.76
CA ILE A 7 -3.05 9.86 -21.69
C ILE A 7 -2.83 9.32 -23.09
N GLU A 8 -3.93 9.01 -23.79
CA GLU A 8 -3.94 8.24 -25.02
C GLU A 8 -5.22 8.50 -25.79
N ASP A 9 -5.08 8.91 -27.06
CA ASP A 9 -6.24 9.19 -27.91
C ASP A 9 -6.74 7.96 -28.67
N PHE A 10 -6.00 6.84 -28.66
CA PHE A 10 -6.35 5.57 -29.32
C PHE A 10 -6.80 5.77 -30.78
N GLU A 11 -5.87 6.13 -31.67
CA GLU A 11 -6.14 6.19 -33.12
C GLU A 11 -6.55 4.82 -33.69
N ASN A 12 -6.00 3.74 -33.12
CA ASN A 12 -6.29 2.35 -33.47
C ASN A 12 -7.29 1.71 -32.47
N SER A 13 -7.48 0.39 -32.55
CA SER A 13 -8.29 -0.38 -31.60
C SER A 13 -7.86 -0.13 -30.14
N PRO A 14 -8.72 0.49 -29.30
CA PRO A 14 -8.39 0.71 -27.89
C PRO A 14 -8.12 -0.59 -27.13
N LYS A 15 -8.82 -1.67 -27.53
CA LYS A 15 -8.61 -2.99 -26.94
C LYS A 15 -7.21 -3.54 -27.23
N VAL A 16 -6.75 -3.45 -28.48
CA VAL A 16 -5.42 -3.96 -28.87
C VAL A 16 -4.34 -3.17 -28.15
N THR A 17 -4.38 -1.83 -28.20
CA THR A 17 -3.39 -0.98 -27.52
C THR A 17 -3.38 -1.23 -26.01
N ALA A 18 -4.55 -1.37 -25.37
CA ALA A 18 -4.61 -1.69 -23.94
C ALA A 18 -4.02 -3.07 -23.62
N THR A 19 -4.23 -4.06 -24.49
CA THR A 19 -3.62 -5.38 -24.34
C THR A 19 -2.10 -5.30 -24.48
N GLU A 20 -1.61 -4.54 -25.45
CA GLU A 20 -0.17 -4.36 -25.70
C GLU A 20 0.53 -3.61 -24.56
N VAL A 21 -0.10 -2.60 -23.96
CA VAL A 21 0.52 -1.79 -22.90
C VAL A 21 0.31 -2.39 -21.51
N LEU A 22 -0.89 -2.90 -21.22
CA LEU A 22 -1.32 -3.34 -19.89
C LEU A 22 -1.46 -4.87 -19.76
N GLY A 23 -1.22 -5.65 -20.81
CA GLY A 23 -1.33 -7.12 -20.76
C GLY A 23 -0.43 -7.77 -19.70
N GLY A 24 0.66 -7.10 -19.32
CA GLY A 24 1.56 -7.55 -18.25
C GLY A 24 0.99 -7.46 -16.82
N ILE A 25 -0.10 -6.72 -16.59
CA ILE A 25 -0.67 -6.49 -15.24
C ILE A 25 -2.01 -7.16 -14.99
N THR A 26 -2.75 -7.55 -16.03
CA THR A 26 -4.02 -8.27 -15.90
C THR A 26 -4.18 -9.31 -17.00
N ALA A 27 -4.53 -10.53 -16.61
CA ALA A 27 -4.89 -11.60 -17.54
C ALA A 27 -6.39 -11.56 -17.94
N ASN A 28 -7.17 -10.63 -17.36
CA ASN A 28 -8.59 -10.53 -17.65
C ASN A 28 -8.84 -9.68 -18.90
N GLU A 29 -8.85 -10.32 -20.07
CA GLU A 29 -9.13 -9.68 -21.35
C GLU A 29 -10.51 -9.00 -21.42
N GLN A 30 -11.45 -9.37 -20.54
CA GLN A 30 -12.78 -8.75 -20.49
C GLN A 30 -12.74 -7.30 -20.00
N LEU A 31 -11.64 -6.87 -19.38
CA LEU A 31 -11.43 -5.47 -18.97
C LEU A 31 -11.13 -4.56 -20.17
N PHE A 32 -10.76 -5.11 -21.32
CA PHE A 32 -10.37 -4.34 -22.50
C PHE A 32 -11.51 -4.28 -23.51
N SER A 33 -11.88 -3.06 -23.89
CA SER A 33 -12.99 -2.76 -24.80
C SER A 33 -12.53 -1.81 -25.89
N ASP A 34 -13.05 -1.98 -27.11
CA ASP A 34 -12.86 -1.01 -28.20
C ASP A 34 -13.69 0.26 -28.02
N ASN A 35 -14.62 0.28 -27.07
CA ASN A 35 -15.29 1.50 -26.66
C ASN A 35 -14.42 2.25 -25.64
N LYS A 36 -13.85 3.39 -26.03
CA LYS A 36 -12.95 4.22 -25.20
C LYS A 36 -13.56 4.58 -23.84
N GLN A 37 -14.86 4.89 -23.79
CA GLN A 37 -15.55 5.25 -22.54
C GLN A 37 -15.80 4.04 -21.65
N GLN A 38 -16.06 2.88 -22.24
CA GLN A 38 -16.16 1.62 -21.49
C GLN A 38 -14.80 1.25 -20.90
N LEU A 39 -13.74 1.27 -21.72
CA LEU A 39 -12.36 1.01 -21.31
C LEU A 39 -11.93 1.92 -20.15
N LYS A 40 -12.17 3.24 -20.26
CA LYS A 40 -11.89 4.22 -19.21
C LYS A 40 -12.59 3.86 -17.89
N ARG A 41 -13.86 3.45 -17.94
CA ARG A 41 -14.62 3.07 -16.72
C ARG A 41 -14.10 1.79 -16.08
N ASP A 42 -13.82 0.76 -16.89
CA ASP A 42 -13.43 -0.56 -16.40
C ASP A 42 -12.01 -0.54 -15.79
N LEU A 43 -11.10 0.20 -16.42
CA LEU A 43 -9.73 0.36 -15.93
C LEU A 43 -9.61 1.28 -14.71
N LYS A 44 -10.53 2.25 -14.55
CA LYS A 44 -10.57 3.11 -13.35
C LYS A 44 -10.76 2.31 -12.06
N ALA A 45 -11.56 1.24 -12.10
CA ALA A 45 -11.75 0.34 -10.95
C ALA A 45 -10.45 -0.39 -10.52
N HIS A 46 -9.45 -0.40 -11.40
CA HIS A 46 -8.14 -1.01 -11.18
C HIS A 46 -7.05 0.04 -10.93
N GLY A 47 -7.42 1.30 -10.68
CA GLY A 47 -6.48 2.40 -10.41
C GLY A 47 -5.78 2.94 -11.66
N ILE A 48 -6.34 2.69 -12.85
CA ILE A 48 -5.82 3.18 -14.13
C ILE A 48 -6.80 4.19 -14.70
N TYR A 49 -6.40 5.46 -14.68
CA TYR A 49 -7.16 6.59 -15.19
C TYR A 49 -6.77 6.81 -16.64
N ILE A 50 -7.76 6.97 -17.53
CA ILE A 50 -7.52 7.22 -18.95
C ILE A 50 -8.03 8.60 -19.32
N GLU A 51 -7.20 9.40 -19.96
CA GLU A 51 -7.60 10.67 -20.57
C GLU A 51 -7.36 10.63 -22.07
N LEU A 52 -8.37 11.04 -22.85
CA LEU A 52 -8.49 10.72 -24.28
C LEU A 52 -8.03 11.83 -25.22
N SER A 53 -7.57 12.94 -24.66
CA SER A 53 -7.11 14.12 -25.40
C SER A 53 -6.07 14.89 -24.60
N PHE A 54 -5.34 15.78 -25.27
CA PHE A 54 -4.42 16.71 -24.62
C PHE A 54 -5.13 17.56 -23.57
N GLN A 55 -6.30 18.12 -23.91
CA GLN A 55 -7.12 18.92 -23.00
C GLN A 55 -7.47 18.18 -21.70
N ASP A 56 -7.96 16.95 -21.84
CA ASP A 56 -8.38 16.14 -20.69
C ASP A 56 -7.17 15.74 -19.83
N GLY A 57 -6.06 15.37 -20.48
CA GLY A 57 -4.79 15.07 -19.82
C GLY A 57 -4.24 16.25 -19.03
N LEU A 58 -4.22 17.45 -19.63
CA LEU A 58 -3.77 18.68 -18.98
C LEU A 58 -4.66 19.03 -17.77
N GLY A 59 -5.98 18.95 -17.94
CA GLY A 59 -6.94 19.19 -16.87
C GLY A 59 -6.75 18.21 -15.70
N PHE A 60 -6.54 16.93 -15.99
CA PHE A 60 -6.25 15.93 -14.96
C PHE A 60 -4.95 16.24 -14.23
N ILE A 61 -3.87 16.53 -14.96
CA ILE A 61 -2.55 16.80 -14.39
C ILE A 61 -2.59 18.00 -13.45
N ARG A 62 -3.30 19.08 -13.80
CA ARG A 62 -3.39 20.28 -12.96
C ARG A 62 -4.22 20.08 -11.70
N GLN A 63 -5.23 19.23 -11.74
CA GLN A 63 -6.23 19.13 -10.67
C GLN A 63 -6.07 17.87 -9.79
N ASN A 64 -5.53 16.79 -10.34
CA ASN A 64 -5.65 15.44 -9.79
C ASN A 64 -4.32 14.67 -9.77
N LEU A 65 -3.17 15.35 -9.92
CA LEU A 65 -1.86 14.69 -9.95
C LEU A 65 -1.56 13.85 -8.69
N ASN A 66 -2.08 14.29 -7.54
CA ASN A 66 -1.94 13.55 -6.27
C ASN A 66 -2.65 12.18 -6.26
N GLN A 67 -3.55 11.92 -7.21
CA GLN A 67 -4.29 10.66 -7.31
C GLN A 67 -3.48 9.55 -7.97
N ILE A 68 -2.37 9.85 -8.63
CA ILE A 68 -1.61 8.88 -9.42
C ILE A 68 -0.19 8.69 -8.90
N ASP A 69 0.44 7.59 -9.32
CA ASP A 69 1.84 7.29 -9.00
C ASP A 69 2.72 7.33 -10.27
N TYR A 70 2.15 6.96 -11.41
CA TYR A 70 2.83 6.81 -12.70
C TYR A 70 2.00 7.38 -13.85
N ILE A 71 2.66 7.78 -14.93
CA ILE A 71 2.03 8.28 -16.15
C ILE A 71 2.52 7.48 -17.35
N ILE A 72 1.61 7.06 -18.21
CA ILE A 72 1.87 6.57 -19.56
C ILE A 72 1.37 7.66 -20.50
N LEU A 73 2.23 8.18 -21.36
CA LEU A 73 1.98 9.37 -22.15
C LEU A 73 2.25 9.08 -23.63
N ASP A 74 1.22 9.21 -24.45
CA ASP A 74 1.40 9.27 -25.90
C ASP A 74 2.07 10.60 -26.31
N ILE A 75 2.90 10.55 -27.35
CA ILE A 75 3.55 11.76 -27.87
C ILE A 75 2.61 12.59 -28.74
N ASP A 76 1.67 11.90 -29.38
CA ASP A 76 0.71 12.46 -30.33
C ASP A 76 -0.68 12.39 -29.74
N LEU A 77 -1.30 13.53 -29.49
CA LEU A 77 -2.63 13.56 -28.88
C LEU A 77 -3.49 14.60 -29.57
N ALA A 78 -4.72 14.22 -29.95
CA ALA A 78 -5.73 15.19 -30.34
C ALA A 78 -5.85 16.30 -29.27
N ALA A 79 -5.89 17.57 -29.72
CA ALA A 79 -5.96 18.73 -28.84
C ALA A 79 -7.15 18.66 -27.86
N TYR A 80 -8.31 18.21 -28.34
CA TYR A 80 -9.54 18.00 -27.57
C TYR A 80 -10.35 16.85 -28.21
N SER A 81 -11.29 16.29 -27.44
CA SER A 81 -12.14 15.18 -27.88
C SER A 81 -13.18 15.63 -28.93
N LYS A 82 -13.50 14.75 -29.89
CA LYS A 82 -14.47 15.05 -30.94
C LYS A 82 -15.86 15.30 -30.33
N GLY A 83 -16.40 16.51 -30.55
CA GLY A 83 -17.69 16.93 -30.02
C GLY A 83 -17.61 17.80 -28.77
N ASP A 84 -16.41 17.98 -28.20
CA ASP A 84 -16.16 18.91 -27.11
C ASP A 84 -15.70 20.27 -27.66
N ASN A 85 -15.92 21.32 -26.88
CA ASN A 85 -15.35 22.64 -27.14
C ASN A 85 -13.94 22.70 -26.56
N ILE A 86 -13.04 23.38 -27.29
CA ILE A 86 -11.72 23.73 -26.77
C ILE A 86 -11.88 24.66 -25.55
N ASN A 87 -11.14 24.36 -24.48
CA ASN A 87 -11.22 25.11 -23.24
C ASN A 87 -10.23 26.29 -23.25
N ALA A 88 -10.37 27.19 -22.26
CA ALA A 88 -9.55 28.37 -22.14
C ALA A 88 -8.06 28.07 -21.94
N ASP A 89 -7.72 26.96 -21.27
CA ASP A 89 -6.33 26.58 -21.01
C ASP A 89 -5.61 26.19 -22.30
N VAL A 90 -6.25 25.38 -23.15
CA VAL A 90 -5.67 24.97 -24.44
C VAL A 90 -5.62 26.16 -25.39
N LEU A 91 -6.65 27.01 -25.42
CA LEU A 91 -6.62 28.26 -26.20
C LEU A 91 -5.45 29.16 -25.78
N ALA A 92 -5.24 29.36 -24.48
CA ALA A 92 -4.11 30.15 -23.99
C ALA A 92 -2.76 29.55 -24.41
N LEU A 93 -2.63 28.22 -24.43
CA LEU A 93 -1.43 27.56 -24.95
C LEU A 93 -1.22 27.80 -26.45
N LEU A 94 -2.29 27.75 -27.25
CA LEU A 94 -2.21 28.07 -28.68
C LEU A 94 -1.81 29.53 -28.90
N GLU A 95 -2.36 30.45 -28.10
CA GLU A 95 -2.01 31.88 -28.17
C GLU A 95 -0.53 32.12 -27.81
N ILE A 96 -0.03 31.48 -26.74
CA ILE A 96 1.32 31.69 -26.23
C ILE A 96 2.38 31.01 -27.10
N PHE A 97 2.14 29.75 -27.49
CA PHE A 97 3.17 28.91 -28.10
C PHE A 97 3.00 28.71 -29.60
N GLN A 98 1.84 29.01 -30.16
CA GLN A 98 1.55 28.88 -31.60
C GLN A 98 1.14 30.21 -32.25
N ASP A 99 1.26 31.33 -31.53
CA ASP A 99 0.86 32.66 -31.99
C ASP A 99 -0.60 32.74 -32.49
N TYR A 100 -1.48 31.86 -32.02
CA TYR A 100 -2.88 31.84 -32.42
C TYR A 100 -3.55 33.16 -32.05
N LYS A 101 -4.29 33.73 -33.01
CA LYS A 101 -5.12 34.92 -32.79
C LYS A 101 -6.48 34.68 -33.42
N LYS A 102 -7.53 34.72 -32.59
CA LYS A 102 -8.90 34.51 -33.02
C LYS A 102 -9.28 35.50 -34.14
N PRO A 103 -9.54 35.03 -35.37
CA PRO A 103 -10.03 35.86 -36.47
C PRO A 103 -11.45 36.38 -36.19
N ALA A 104 -11.85 37.45 -36.88
CA ALA A 104 -13.22 37.97 -36.80
C ALA A 104 -14.20 37.17 -37.69
N ASP A 105 -13.69 36.44 -38.68
CA ASP A 105 -14.47 35.61 -39.59
C ASP A 105 -14.53 34.16 -39.06
N GLU A 106 -15.74 33.60 -38.96
CA GLU A 106 -15.97 32.29 -38.33
C GLU A 106 -15.38 31.13 -39.14
N ILE A 107 -15.37 31.23 -40.48
CA ILE A 107 -14.83 30.19 -41.36
C ILE A 107 -13.30 30.18 -41.25
N GLU A 108 -12.70 31.36 -41.27
CA GLU A 108 -11.25 31.51 -41.10
C GLU A 108 -10.81 31.12 -39.68
N GLU A 109 -11.62 31.40 -38.66
CA GLU A 109 -11.40 30.91 -37.30
C GLU A 109 -11.35 29.39 -37.25
N GLU A 110 -12.35 28.70 -37.81
CA GLU A 110 -12.38 27.24 -37.82
C GLU A 110 -11.18 26.64 -38.57
N ARG A 111 -10.81 27.23 -39.72
CA ARG A 111 -9.63 26.80 -40.50
C ARG A 111 -8.34 26.97 -39.69
N LEU A 112 -8.10 28.16 -39.15
CA LEU A 112 -6.88 28.47 -38.40
C LEU A 112 -6.79 27.64 -37.12
N LEU A 113 -7.91 27.49 -36.40
CA LEU A 113 -7.96 26.69 -35.19
C LEU A 113 -7.61 25.22 -35.48
N ASN A 114 -8.14 24.65 -36.56
CA ASN A 114 -7.80 23.29 -36.98
C ASN A 114 -6.32 23.14 -37.34
N GLU A 115 -5.73 24.13 -38.02
CA GLU A 115 -4.30 24.15 -38.34
C GLU A 115 -3.43 24.21 -37.09
N GLU A 116 -3.74 25.09 -36.13
CA GLU A 116 -2.98 25.19 -34.89
C GLU A 116 -3.19 23.97 -33.97
N CYS A 117 -4.37 23.37 -33.97
CA CYS A 117 -4.62 22.12 -33.26
C CYS A 117 -3.82 20.95 -33.85
N ALA A 118 -3.62 20.92 -35.17
CA ALA A 118 -2.77 19.92 -35.82
C ALA A 118 -1.29 20.09 -35.43
N LYS A 119 -0.79 21.33 -35.31
CA LYS A 119 0.56 21.59 -34.79
C LYS A 119 0.69 21.19 -33.33
N LEU A 120 -0.31 21.52 -32.50
CA LEU A 120 -0.36 21.12 -31.10
C LEU A 120 -0.33 19.60 -30.96
N LYS A 121 -1.07 18.87 -31.79
CA LYS A 121 -1.09 17.40 -31.76
C LYS A 121 0.32 16.79 -31.87
N ALA A 122 1.15 17.32 -32.77
CA ALA A 122 2.52 16.84 -32.99
C ALA A 122 3.52 17.22 -31.88
N LEU A 123 3.09 18.04 -30.90
CA LEU A 123 3.88 18.51 -29.76
C LEU A 123 3.19 18.24 -28.41
N ALA A 124 2.05 17.57 -28.41
CA ALA A 124 1.19 17.43 -27.23
C ALA A 124 1.91 16.72 -26.08
N GLY A 125 2.59 15.61 -26.37
CA GLY A 125 3.38 14.89 -25.38
C GLY A 125 4.54 15.74 -24.81
N TYR A 126 5.19 16.55 -25.65
CA TYR A 126 6.24 17.47 -25.19
C TYR A 126 5.68 18.49 -24.18
N TYR A 127 4.56 19.15 -24.49
CA TYR A 127 3.94 20.12 -23.59
C TYR A 127 3.51 19.49 -22.26
N LEU A 128 2.83 18.35 -22.31
CA LEU A 128 2.42 17.63 -21.09
C LEU A 128 3.64 17.21 -20.27
N TYR A 129 4.71 16.74 -20.91
CA TYR A 129 5.95 16.39 -20.22
C TYR A 129 6.59 17.61 -19.54
N THR A 130 6.63 18.76 -20.22
CA THR A 130 7.19 19.99 -19.63
C THR A 130 6.35 20.48 -18.45
N GLU A 131 5.02 20.47 -18.55
CA GLU A 131 4.13 20.82 -17.43
C GLU A 131 4.39 19.88 -16.24
N LEU A 132 4.46 18.57 -16.49
CA LEU A 132 4.69 17.57 -15.45
C LEU A 132 6.03 17.74 -14.75
N VAL A 133 7.12 17.83 -15.51
CA VAL A 133 8.47 17.73 -14.95
C VAL A 133 9.02 19.09 -14.51
N VAL A 134 8.74 20.15 -15.29
CA VAL A 134 9.30 21.49 -15.04
C VAL A 134 8.42 22.26 -14.07
N GLU A 135 7.12 22.33 -14.32
CA GLU A 135 6.20 23.15 -13.50
C GLU A 135 5.73 22.42 -12.24
N LEU A 136 5.38 21.14 -12.36
CA LEU A 136 4.77 20.37 -11.27
C LEU A 136 5.76 19.48 -10.50
N GLY A 137 7.01 19.37 -10.96
CA GLY A 137 8.05 18.59 -10.30
C GLY A 137 7.77 17.08 -10.25
N PHE A 138 6.96 16.55 -11.16
CA PHE A 138 6.66 15.13 -11.23
C PHE A 138 7.92 14.34 -11.61
N PRO A 139 8.21 13.19 -10.96
CA PRO A 139 9.44 12.46 -11.21
C PRO A 139 9.50 11.91 -12.63
N LYS A 140 10.51 12.31 -13.42
CA LYS A 140 10.69 11.84 -14.80
C LYS A 140 10.70 10.31 -14.94
N GLN A 141 11.25 9.60 -13.95
CA GLN A 141 11.30 8.13 -13.94
C GLN A 141 9.94 7.45 -13.68
N HIS A 142 8.91 8.23 -13.38
CA HIS A 142 7.52 7.79 -13.24
C HIS A 142 6.69 8.05 -14.51
N ILE A 143 7.30 8.59 -15.57
CA ILE A 143 6.64 8.86 -16.84
C ILE A 143 7.20 7.88 -17.88
N LEU A 144 6.32 7.12 -18.53
CA LEU A 144 6.62 6.32 -19.70
C LEU A 144 6.11 7.07 -20.94
N PHE A 145 7.01 7.32 -21.89
CA PHE A 145 6.71 8.04 -23.11
C PHE A 145 6.61 7.04 -24.26
N CYS A 146 5.45 6.98 -24.92
CA CYS A 146 5.13 5.97 -25.93
C CYS A 146 4.69 6.61 -27.24
N SER A 147 4.96 5.95 -28.37
CA SER A 147 4.40 6.32 -29.67
C SER A 147 4.45 5.16 -30.66
N ASN A 148 3.44 5.08 -31.51
CA ASN A 148 3.44 4.17 -32.67
C ASN A 148 3.77 4.90 -33.99
N HIS A 149 3.97 6.23 -33.97
CA HIS A 149 4.17 7.05 -35.16
C HIS A 149 5.58 7.66 -35.17
N GLY A 150 6.47 7.06 -35.96
CA GLY A 150 7.86 7.50 -36.08
C GLY A 150 8.04 8.92 -36.64
N GLU A 151 7.08 9.45 -37.40
CA GLU A 151 7.19 10.78 -38.04
C GLU A 151 7.07 11.95 -37.06
N ASN A 152 6.11 11.90 -36.13
CA ASN A 152 5.93 12.94 -35.09
C ASN A 152 7.02 12.91 -34.01
N SER A 153 7.83 11.85 -34.00
CA SER A 153 9.03 11.82 -33.17
C SER A 153 10.02 12.93 -33.56
N VAL A 154 10.01 13.43 -34.80
CA VAL A 154 10.96 14.46 -35.27
C VAL A 154 10.64 15.83 -34.66
N SER A 155 9.40 16.32 -34.77
CA SER A 155 8.98 17.60 -34.19
C SER A 155 9.19 17.63 -32.68
N THR A 156 8.79 16.53 -32.00
CA THR A 156 9.01 16.36 -30.57
C THR A 156 10.50 16.38 -30.22
N ARG A 157 11.35 15.64 -30.95
CA ARG A 157 12.81 15.64 -30.75
C ARG A 157 13.42 17.03 -30.89
N ASP A 158 13.01 17.77 -31.91
CA ASP A 158 13.51 19.13 -32.17
C ASP A 158 13.07 20.11 -31.07
N ALA A 159 11.84 19.98 -30.56
CA ALA A 159 11.36 20.79 -29.43
C ALA A 159 12.19 20.54 -28.15
N PHE A 160 12.42 19.28 -27.77
CA PHE A 160 13.29 18.93 -26.63
C PHE A 160 14.71 19.47 -26.80
N LYS A 161 15.28 19.34 -28.02
CA LYS A 161 16.62 19.86 -28.34
C LYS A 161 16.69 21.39 -28.25
N ALA A 162 15.70 22.10 -28.79
CA ALA A 162 15.61 23.56 -28.74
C ALA A 162 15.50 24.05 -27.29
N ALA A 163 14.70 23.37 -26.46
CA ALA A 163 14.55 23.65 -25.03
C ALA A 163 15.76 23.23 -24.19
N LYS A 164 16.74 22.53 -24.77
CA LYS A 164 17.91 21.94 -24.07
C LYS A 164 17.49 20.97 -22.95
N ILE A 165 16.35 20.31 -23.13
CA ILE A 165 15.83 19.28 -22.22
C ILE A 165 16.23 17.92 -22.79
N ALA A 166 16.73 17.02 -21.94
CA ALA A 166 17.03 15.66 -22.37
C ALA A 166 15.74 14.94 -22.77
N LEU A 167 15.69 14.47 -24.02
CA LEU A 167 14.56 13.71 -24.54
C LEU A 167 14.38 12.40 -23.76
N PRO A 168 13.18 12.10 -23.23
CA PRO A 168 12.87 10.79 -22.68
C PRO A 168 12.98 9.68 -23.74
N THR A 169 13.32 8.47 -23.31
CA THR A 169 13.24 7.32 -24.22
C THR A 169 11.79 7.14 -24.67
N ILE A 170 11.57 7.14 -25.99
CA ILE A 170 10.27 6.90 -26.61
C ILE A 170 10.19 5.43 -26.99
N TYR A 171 9.19 4.73 -26.46
CA TYR A 171 8.97 3.32 -26.73
C TYR A 171 7.83 3.11 -27.73
N GLU A 172 7.93 2.08 -28.56
CA GLU A 172 6.79 1.59 -29.32
C GLU A 172 5.82 0.87 -28.38
N LYS A 173 4.50 1.09 -28.50
CA LYS A 173 3.51 0.56 -27.53
C LYS A 173 3.49 -0.98 -27.49
N SER A 174 3.84 -1.61 -28.60
CA SER A 174 3.94 -3.07 -28.77
C SER A 174 5.23 -3.67 -28.21
N ALA A 175 6.21 -2.85 -27.82
CA ALA A 175 7.52 -3.30 -27.36
C ALA A 175 7.40 -4.00 -25.99
N ALA A 176 8.15 -5.10 -25.81
CA ALA A 176 8.12 -5.88 -24.57
C ALA A 176 8.53 -5.03 -23.34
N GLU A 177 9.43 -4.07 -23.55
CA GLU A 177 9.91 -3.13 -22.54
C GLU A 177 8.78 -2.28 -21.94
N VAL A 178 7.72 -1.99 -22.70
CA VAL A 178 6.54 -1.24 -22.20
C VAL A 178 5.80 -2.08 -21.17
N GLN A 179 5.47 -3.32 -21.50
CA GLN A 179 4.78 -4.22 -20.56
C GLN A 179 5.63 -4.50 -19.32
N GLU A 180 6.94 -4.69 -19.50
CA GLU A 180 7.87 -4.87 -18.38
C GLU A 180 7.91 -3.65 -17.48
N TRP A 181 7.97 -2.44 -18.06
CA TRP A 181 7.96 -1.20 -17.29
C TRP A 181 6.66 -1.04 -16.51
N VAL A 182 5.51 -1.20 -17.17
CA VAL A 182 4.19 -1.08 -16.55
C VAL A 182 4.04 -2.12 -15.42
N LYS A 183 4.43 -3.36 -15.67
CA LYS A 183 4.40 -4.43 -14.66
C LYS A 183 5.29 -4.11 -13.47
N ALA A 184 6.54 -3.69 -13.70
CA ALA A 184 7.47 -3.34 -12.64
C ALA A 184 6.98 -2.17 -11.77
N ARG A 185 6.32 -1.18 -12.37
CA ARG A 185 5.71 -0.04 -11.64
C ARG A 185 4.42 -0.40 -10.93
N HIS A 186 3.59 -1.23 -11.55
CA HIS A 186 2.38 -1.77 -10.94
C HIS A 186 2.69 -2.67 -9.73
N GLU A 187 3.81 -3.40 -9.78
CA GLU A 187 4.32 -4.29 -8.74
C GLU A 187 5.25 -3.60 -7.72
N ASN A 188 5.55 -2.31 -7.92
CA ASN A 188 6.46 -1.57 -7.07
C ASN A 188 6.00 -1.55 -5.59
N PRO A 189 6.76 -2.17 -4.66
CA PRO A 189 6.33 -2.30 -3.27
C PRO A 189 6.17 -0.96 -2.54
N TYR A 190 7.03 0.02 -2.84
CA TYR A 190 6.96 1.35 -2.22
C TYR A 190 5.67 2.07 -2.62
N SER A 191 5.34 2.06 -3.91
CA SER A 191 4.16 2.75 -4.46
C SER A 191 2.87 2.11 -3.94
N ARG A 192 2.83 0.77 -3.89
CA ARG A 192 1.70 0.02 -3.29
C ARG A 192 1.49 0.36 -1.83
N LEU A 193 2.57 0.44 -1.03
CA LEU A 193 2.51 0.85 0.36
C LEU A 193 1.96 2.28 0.49
N ARG A 194 2.55 3.23 -0.23
CA ARG A 194 2.13 4.64 -0.22
C ARG A 194 0.65 4.79 -0.56
N ARG A 195 0.19 4.13 -1.63
CA ARG A 195 -1.21 4.18 -2.06
C ARG A 195 -2.15 3.59 -1.01
N GLY A 196 -1.80 2.45 -0.43
CA GLY A 196 -2.57 1.84 0.66
C GLY A 196 -2.70 2.75 1.89
N ILE A 197 -1.64 3.49 2.24
CA ILE A 197 -1.67 4.48 3.34
C ILE A 197 -2.60 5.64 2.99
N ILE A 198 -2.47 6.22 1.79
CA ILE A 198 -3.33 7.33 1.35
C ILE A 198 -4.80 6.94 1.38
N GLU A 199 -5.14 5.80 0.78
CA GLU A 199 -6.52 5.32 0.75
C GLU A 199 -7.05 4.96 2.14
N GLY A 200 -6.21 4.32 2.97
CA GLY A 200 -6.55 4.03 4.36
C GLY A 200 -6.86 5.29 5.14
N CYS A 201 -6.00 6.31 5.08
CA CYS A 201 -6.22 7.58 5.75
C CYS A 201 -7.47 8.31 5.24
N LYS A 202 -7.70 8.37 3.92
CA LYS A 202 -8.92 8.96 3.34
C LYS A 202 -10.18 8.26 3.80
N TYR A 203 -10.18 6.93 3.84
CA TYR A 203 -11.29 6.13 4.34
C TYR A 203 -11.53 6.36 5.85
N LEU A 204 -10.47 6.46 6.65
CA LEU A 204 -10.60 6.66 8.09
C LEU A 204 -11.10 8.05 8.45
N LYS A 205 -10.73 9.08 7.68
CA LYS A 205 -11.19 10.48 7.87
C LYS A 205 -12.69 10.66 7.70
N ILE A 206 -13.37 9.79 6.93
CA ILE A 206 -14.83 9.86 6.73
C ILE A 206 -15.61 9.06 7.77
N LEU A 207 -14.93 8.34 8.67
CA LEU A 207 -15.61 7.60 9.74
C LEU A 207 -16.13 8.54 10.82
N THR A 208 -17.26 8.15 11.40
CA THR A 208 -17.85 8.84 12.54
C THR A 208 -17.05 8.59 13.82
N GLU A 209 -17.09 9.54 14.75
CA GLU A 209 -16.31 9.51 15.99
C GLU A 209 -16.57 8.28 16.86
N ASP A 210 -17.78 7.67 16.79
CA ASP A 210 -18.10 6.42 17.51
C ASP A 210 -17.23 5.23 17.08
N LYS A 211 -16.57 5.33 15.92
CA LYS A 211 -15.59 4.34 15.46
C LYS A 211 -14.25 4.47 16.14
N LEU A 212 -13.93 5.59 16.77
CA LEU A 212 -12.68 5.75 17.53
C LEU A 212 -12.76 4.93 18.83
N ARG A 213 -11.90 3.92 18.92
CA ARG A 213 -11.78 3.05 20.10
C ARG A 213 -10.50 3.29 20.89
N PHE A 214 -9.56 4.04 20.32
CA PHE A 214 -8.23 4.26 20.89
C PHE A 214 -8.27 4.85 22.31
N ASN A 215 -9.16 5.82 22.56
CA ASN A 215 -9.32 6.46 23.87
C ASN A 215 -9.69 5.46 24.98
N GLY A 216 -10.25 4.30 24.64
CA GLY A 216 -10.48 3.20 25.61
C GLY A 216 -9.20 2.57 26.18
N PHE A 217 -8.03 2.82 25.58
CA PHE A 217 -6.73 2.40 26.10
C PHE A 217 -6.02 3.49 26.92
N ILE A 218 -6.53 4.71 26.94
CA ILE A 218 -5.92 5.84 27.64
C ILE A 218 -6.63 6.02 28.97
N LYS A 219 -5.89 5.89 30.07
CA LYS A 219 -6.43 6.07 31.42
C LYS A 219 -6.70 7.54 31.75
N ASP A 220 -5.86 8.43 31.24
CA ASP A 220 -5.85 9.86 31.57
C ASP A 220 -6.73 10.63 30.57
N PRO A 221 -7.88 11.17 30.98
CA PRO A 221 -8.80 11.88 30.08
C PRO A 221 -8.14 13.07 29.37
N GLU A 222 -7.16 13.73 29.98
CA GLU A 222 -6.47 14.88 29.39
C GLU A 222 -5.53 14.48 28.25
N LYS A 223 -5.19 13.19 28.14
CA LYS A 223 -4.36 12.62 27.07
C LYS A 223 -5.17 11.91 25.99
N GLN A 224 -6.50 11.91 26.11
CA GLN A 224 -7.35 11.34 25.08
C GLN A 224 -7.24 12.16 23.80
N ILE A 225 -7.23 11.48 22.67
CA ILE A 225 -7.10 12.12 21.36
C ILE A 225 -8.46 12.71 20.99
N SER A 226 -8.47 13.99 20.61
CA SER A 226 -9.67 14.63 20.08
C SER A 226 -9.91 14.22 18.61
N PRO A 227 -11.14 14.35 18.10
CA PRO A 227 -11.42 14.10 16.68
C PRO A 227 -10.55 14.94 15.73
N ALA A 228 -10.24 16.19 16.10
CA ALA A 228 -9.38 17.07 15.32
C ALA A 228 -7.93 16.56 15.29
N ASP A 229 -7.36 16.20 16.45
CA ASP A 229 -6.01 15.65 16.54
C ASP A 229 -5.86 14.35 15.74
N LEU A 230 -6.92 13.52 15.73
CA LEU A 230 -6.95 12.29 14.94
C LEU A 230 -6.98 12.58 13.43
N HIS A 231 -7.76 13.58 13.00
CA HIS A 231 -7.78 14.00 11.60
C HIS A 231 -6.41 14.51 11.15
N ASP A 232 -5.75 15.34 11.97
CA ASP A 232 -4.40 15.85 11.72
C ASP A 232 -3.39 14.71 11.69
N TYR A 233 -3.48 13.76 12.62
CA TYR A 233 -2.66 12.53 12.60
C TYR A 233 -2.80 11.76 11.29
N LEU A 234 -4.04 11.53 10.82
CA LEU A 234 -4.28 10.84 9.55
C LEU A 234 -3.79 11.64 8.35
N GLU A 235 -3.88 12.97 8.38
CA GLU A 235 -3.37 13.85 7.33
C GLU A 235 -1.85 13.84 7.24
N VAL A 236 -1.17 13.83 8.39
CA VAL A 236 0.28 13.67 8.43
C VAL A 236 0.67 12.32 7.82
N LEU A 237 0.00 11.22 8.21
CA LEU A 237 0.30 9.89 7.67
C LEU A 237 0.04 9.80 6.16
N GLU A 238 -1.07 10.36 5.67
CA GLU A 238 -1.45 10.39 4.26
C GLU A 238 -0.36 11.03 3.39
N ASN A 239 0.22 12.14 3.86
CA ASN A 239 1.19 12.93 3.12
C ASN A 239 2.65 12.55 3.41
N PHE A 240 2.90 11.63 4.34
CA PHE A 240 4.25 11.36 4.85
C PHE A 240 5.20 10.77 3.80
N LEU A 241 4.71 9.81 3.01
CA LEU A 241 5.55 9.11 2.04
C LEU A 241 5.58 9.88 0.71
N PRO A 242 6.75 10.41 0.30
CA PRO A 242 6.86 11.16 -0.95
C PRO A 242 6.61 10.27 -2.17
N LEU A 243 6.23 10.86 -3.29
CA LEU A 243 5.98 10.13 -4.53
C LEU A 243 7.22 9.36 -5.03
N SER A 244 8.38 10.02 -5.06
CA SER A 244 9.66 9.36 -5.32
C SER A 244 10.43 9.18 -4.01
N PRO A 245 10.73 7.95 -3.58
CA PRO A 245 11.70 7.76 -2.53
C PRO A 245 13.08 8.23 -3.02
N CYS A 246 13.90 8.73 -2.10
CA CYS A 246 15.31 8.90 -2.37
C CYS A 246 15.98 7.52 -2.22
N ASP A 247 16.48 6.94 -3.31
CA ASP A 247 16.86 5.51 -3.43
C ASP A 247 17.79 4.99 -2.32
N SER A 248 18.60 5.85 -1.70
CA SER A 248 19.52 5.48 -0.62
C SER A 248 18.94 5.55 0.80
N LYS A 249 17.71 6.03 0.99
CA LYS A 249 17.17 6.39 2.33
C LYS A 249 15.76 5.87 2.64
N SER A 250 15.19 5.00 1.80
CA SER A 250 13.83 4.47 2.01
C SER A 250 13.62 3.84 3.39
N SER A 251 14.64 3.16 3.95
CA SER A 251 14.50 2.56 5.28
C SER A 251 14.41 3.60 6.41
N ASN A 252 15.13 4.73 6.29
CA ASN A 252 14.99 5.84 7.25
C ASN A 252 13.60 6.48 7.16
N LEU A 253 13.04 6.61 5.95
CA LEU A 253 11.67 7.08 5.77
C LEU A 253 10.67 6.15 6.46
N TYR A 254 10.80 4.83 6.30
CA TYR A 254 9.94 3.87 6.98
C TYR A 254 10.07 3.91 8.50
N LYS A 255 11.29 4.02 9.03
CA LYS A 255 11.52 4.19 10.47
C LYS A 255 10.83 5.44 11.01
N LEU A 256 10.93 6.56 10.31
CA LEU A 256 10.25 7.81 10.69
C LEU A 256 8.73 7.70 10.59
N PHE A 257 8.22 7.06 9.53
CA PHE A 257 6.79 6.80 9.38
C PHE A 257 6.25 5.97 10.55
N ILE A 258 6.92 4.86 10.89
CA ILE A 258 6.54 4.01 12.03
C ILE A 258 6.64 4.76 13.35
N ARG A 259 7.61 5.69 13.50
CA ARG A 259 7.70 6.56 14.67
C ARG A 259 6.46 7.43 14.84
N ILE A 260 5.95 8.02 13.77
CA ILE A 260 4.72 8.82 13.80
C ILE A 260 3.52 7.91 14.04
N LEU A 261 3.43 6.79 13.31
CA LEU A 261 2.35 5.80 13.45
C LEU A 261 2.19 5.34 14.91
N ALA A 262 3.30 5.08 15.60
CA ALA A 262 3.30 4.55 16.95
C ALA A 262 3.28 5.63 18.06
N HIS A 263 3.36 6.92 17.72
CA HIS A 263 3.52 8.02 18.68
C HIS A 263 2.42 8.03 19.75
N GLU A 264 1.16 7.93 19.31
CA GLU A 264 -0.03 7.97 20.18
C GLU A 264 -0.04 6.86 21.25
N TRP A 265 0.64 5.74 20.98
CA TRP A 265 0.73 4.61 21.91
C TRP A 265 1.63 4.87 23.12
N GLU A 266 2.27 6.03 23.22
CA GLU A 266 2.93 6.52 24.43
C GLU A 266 1.97 6.48 25.64
N ALA A 267 0.82 7.13 25.49
CA ALA A 267 -0.17 7.32 26.56
C ALA A 267 -1.08 6.10 26.77
N ALA A 268 -1.09 5.15 25.83
CA ALA A 268 -1.93 3.97 25.88
C ALA A 268 -1.41 2.90 26.84
N GLU A 269 -2.33 2.25 27.55
CA GLU A 269 -2.10 1.05 28.34
C GLU A 269 -3.05 -0.08 27.90
N PRO A 270 -2.59 -0.99 27.03
CA PRO A 270 -3.40 -2.11 26.57
C PRO A 270 -3.85 -2.98 27.75
N LYS A 271 -5.14 -2.94 28.08
CA LYS A 271 -5.76 -3.85 29.04
C LYS A 271 -6.47 -4.97 28.30
N GLN A 272 -6.59 -6.12 28.94
CA GLN A 272 -7.30 -7.26 28.37
C GLN A 272 -8.75 -6.86 28.09
N VAL A 273 -9.09 -6.77 26.81
CA VAL A 273 -10.46 -6.52 26.31
C VAL A 273 -11.10 -7.84 25.87
N SER A 274 -12.42 -7.87 25.76
CA SER A 274 -13.16 -9.07 25.31
C SER A 274 -12.73 -9.57 23.92
N GLN A 275 -12.35 -8.65 23.03
CA GLN A 275 -11.84 -8.92 21.68
C GLN A 275 -10.33 -9.18 21.72
N LYS A 276 -9.91 -10.44 21.59
CA LYS A 276 -8.49 -10.83 21.76
C LYS A 276 -7.58 -10.26 20.67
N GLU A 277 -8.08 -10.13 19.45
CA GLU A 277 -7.40 -9.52 18.32
C GLU A 277 -7.09 -8.05 18.56
N ARG A 278 -8.05 -7.30 19.10
CA ARG A 278 -7.85 -5.89 19.48
C ARG A 278 -6.78 -5.76 20.57
N TYR A 279 -6.84 -6.64 21.57
CA TYR A 279 -5.81 -6.70 22.61
C TYR A 279 -4.43 -6.99 22.02
N ALA A 280 -4.34 -7.94 21.10
CA ALA A 280 -3.09 -8.30 20.42
C ALA A 280 -2.51 -7.11 19.65
N PHE A 281 -3.33 -6.44 18.84
CA PHE A 281 -2.88 -5.30 18.04
C PHE A 281 -2.40 -4.11 18.89
N ALA A 282 -3.14 -3.80 19.96
CA ALA A 282 -2.75 -2.74 20.90
C ALA A 282 -1.39 -3.01 21.56
N TRP A 283 -1.13 -4.26 21.94
CA TRP A 283 0.18 -4.67 22.48
C TRP A 283 1.29 -4.61 21.45
N ILE A 284 1.05 -5.05 20.22
CA ILE A 284 2.05 -4.95 19.13
C ILE A 284 2.46 -3.49 18.91
N MET A 285 1.49 -2.57 18.90
CA MET A 285 1.80 -1.14 18.75
C MET A 285 2.51 -0.57 19.98
N LYS A 286 2.16 -1.00 21.20
CA LYS A 286 2.88 -0.58 22.42
C LYS A 286 4.34 -1.06 22.42
N ILE A 287 4.59 -2.30 22.00
CA ILE A 287 5.92 -2.86 21.82
C ILE A 287 6.69 -2.05 20.77
N THR A 288 6.06 -1.79 19.63
CA THR A 288 6.63 -1.00 18.52
C THR A 288 7.08 0.38 19.00
N ARG A 289 6.22 1.11 19.71
CA ARG A 289 6.54 2.42 20.31
C ARG A 289 7.74 2.33 21.27
N ASN A 290 7.76 1.34 22.16
CA ASN A 290 8.83 1.18 23.14
C ASN A 290 10.18 0.90 22.47
N TRP A 291 10.18 0.07 21.42
CA TRP A 291 11.40 -0.31 20.71
C TRP A 291 11.92 0.83 19.83
N LEU A 292 11.05 1.66 19.24
CA LEU A 292 11.47 2.83 18.47
C LEU A 292 12.30 3.82 19.28
N ALA A 293 11.95 4.01 20.55
CA ALA A 293 12.64 4.95 21.43
C ALA A 293 14.04 4.46 21.86
N HIS A 294 14.30 3.16 21.84
CA HIS A 294 15.45 2.57 22.56
C HIS A 294 16.28 1.56 21.75
N SER A 295 15.94 1.32 20.47
CA SER A 295 16.55 0.24 19.68
C SER A 295 16.82 0.59 18.21
N LYS A 296 17.58 -0.30 17.55
CA LYS A 296 17.85 -0.28 16.12
C LYS A 296 16.97 -1.24 15.32
N VAL A 297 15.97 -1.87 15.97
CA VAL A 297 15.12 -2.92 15.37
C VAL A 297 14.49 -2.47 14.04
N PHE A 298 14.15 -1.20 13.93
CA PHE A 298 13.46 -0.63 12.76
C PHE A 298 14.39 -0.02 11.70
N GLU A 299 15.70 -0.28 11.72
CA GLU A 299 16.65 0.26 10.72
C GLU A 299 16.61 -0.45 9.36
N GLN A 300 15.92 -1.59 9.24
CA GLN A 300 15.85 -2.40 8.02
C GLN A 300 14.40 -2.81 7.71
N LEU A 301 13.47 -1.87 7.85
CA LEU A 301 12.07 -2.13 7.53
C LEU A 301 11.86 -2.31 6.03
N THR A 302 11.00 -3.25 5.68
CA THR A 302 10.47 -3.46 4.33
C THR A 302 9.07 -2.84 4.20
N PRO A 303 8.56 -2.64 2.97
CA PRO A 303 7.19 -2.16 2.76
C PRO A 303 6.13 -3.07 3.40
N GLN A 304 6.39 -4.38 3.43
CA GLN A 304 5.53 -5.38 4.05
C GLN A 304 5.44 -5.21 5.57
N ASP A 305 6.56 -4.90 6.23
CA ASP A 305 6.59 -4.66 7.68
C ASP A 305 5.82 -3.37 8.04
N VAL A 306 5.97 -2.32 7.23
CA VAL A 306 5.23 -1.06 7.43
C VAL A 306 3.73 -1.26 7.22
N ALA A 307 3.34 -1.97 6.17
CA ALA A 307 1.95 -2.29 5.87
C ALA A 307 1.29 -3.10 7.00
N TYR A 308 2.01 -4.10 7.53
CA TYR A 308 1.54 -4.87 8.68
C TYR A 308 1.26 -3.97 9.90
N LEU A 309 2.24 -3.14 10.28
CA LEU A 309 2.08 -2.24 11.42
C LEU A 309 0.97 -1.21 11.20
N PHE A 310 0.78 -0.73 9.96
CA PHE A 310 -0.33 0.16 9.64
C PHE A 310 -1.68 -0.51 9.83
N ILE A 311 -1.89 -1.73 9.29
CA ILE A 311 -3.14 -2.49 9.49
C ILE A 311 -3.40 -2.71 10.98
N VAL A 312 -2.38 -3.18 11.71
CA VAL A 312 -2.45 -3.44 13.15
C VAL A 312 -2.84 -2.16 13.90
N ASN A 313 -2.21 -1.04 13.58
CA ASN A 313 -2.50 0.25 14.20
C ASN A 313 -3.96 0.67 13.96
N MET A 314 -4.40 0.67 12.70
CA MET A 314 -5.74 1.14 12.34
C MET A 314 -6.84 0.23 12.91
N ARG A 315 -6.66 -1.10 12.89
CA ARG A 315 -7.58 -2.05 13.52
C ARG A 315 -7.59 -1.97 15.05
N ALA A 316 -6.53 -1.45 15.66
CA ALA A 316 -6.51 -1.22 17.11
C ALA A 316 -7.13 0.13 17.50
N MET A 317 -6.90 1.18 16.70
CA MET A 317 -7.43 2.53 16.94
C MET A 317 -8.92 2.64 16.61
N PHE A 318 -9.40 1.95 15.57
CA PHE A 318 -10.77 2.09 15.04
C PHE A 318 -11.58 0.79 15.10
N ASP A 319 -12.90 0.94 15.20
CA ASP A 319 -13.85 -0.13 14.90
C ASP A 319 -14.11 -0.25 13.40
N LEU A 320 -13.41 -1.18 12.75
CA LEU A 320 -13.52 -1.39 11.30
C LEU A 320 -14.38 -2.62 10.94
N GLY A 321 -15.10 -3.19 11.91
CA GLY A 321 -15.87 -4.41 11.73
C GLY A 321 -15.02 -5.65 11.41
N HIS A 322 -15.62 -6.63 10.73
CA HIS A 322 -14.97 -7.90 10.40
C HIS A 322 -14.56 -8.00 8.92
N GLU A 323 -15.12 -7.16 8.05
CA GLU A 323 -14.83 -7.23 6.62
C GLU A 323 -13.41 -6.77 6.29
N LEU A 324 -12.81 -7.38 5.27
CA LEU A 324 -11.54 -6.93 4.71
C LEU A 324 -11.77 -5.68 3.87
N LEU A 325 -11.16 -4.57 4.28
CA LEU A 325 -11.35 -3.27 3.63
C LEU A 325 -10.54 -3.14 2.33
N PRO A 326 -10.97 -2.31 1.38
CA PRO A 326 -10.27 -2.14 0.10
C PRO A 326 -8.79 -1.79 0.23
N TYR A 327 -8.44 -0.82 1.08
CA TYR A 327 -7.04 -0.41 1.28
C TYR A 327 -6.19 -1.52 1.93
N GLU A 328 -6.80 -2.38 2.76
CA GLU A 328 -6.10 -3.52 3.36
C GLU A 328 -5.75 -4.57 2.30
N LYS A 329 -6.62 -4.78 1.30
CA LYS A 329 -6.30 -5.65 0.15
C LYS A 329 -5.03 -5.17 -0.55
N HIS A 330 -4.84 -3.86 -0.70
CA HIS A 330 -3.61 -3.31 -1.28
C HIS A 330 -2.37 -3.68 -0.45
N PHE A 331 -2.44 -3.54 0.87
CA PHE A 331 -1.35 -3.94 1.76
C PHE A 331 -1.06 -5.44 1.72
N LEU A 332 -2.08 -6.28 1.67
CA LEU A 332 -1.91 -7.73 1.61
C LEU A 332 -1.18 -8.18 0.33
N THR A 333 -1.27 -7.42 -0.78
CA THR A 333 -0.47 -7.70 -1.99
C THR A 333 1.05 -7.49 -1.84
N LEU A 334 1.52 -6.94 -0.73
CA LEU A 334 2.95 -6.79 -0.44
C LEU A 334 3.59 -8.08 0.10
N PHE A 335 2.77 -9.04 0.55
CA PHE A 335 3.23 -10.33 1.04
C PHE A 335 3.35 -11.28 -0.15
N LYS A 336 4.54 -11.80 -0.41
CA LYS A 336 4.81 -12.66 -1.58
C LYS A 336 4.55 -14.15 -1.29
N ASP A 337 4.99 -14.62 -0.13
CA ASP A 337 4.89 -16.03 0.25
C ASP A 337 3.60 -16.31 1.02
N VAL A 338 2.46 -16.05 0.38
CA VAL A 338 1.15 -16.22 1.02
C VAL A 338 0.75 -17.69 1.05
N VAL A 339 0.31 -18.16 2.21
CA VAL A 339 -0.20 -19.53 2.34
C VAL A 339 -1.54 -19.65 1.60
N SER A 340 -1.70 -20.71 0.81
CA SER A 340 -2.97 -21.00 0.12
C SER A 340 -4.11 -21.20 1.13
N VAL A 341 -5.35 -21.00 0.70
CA VAL A 341 -6.53 -21.18 1.57
C VAL A 341 -6.58 -22.59 2.16
N GLU A 342 -6.31 -23.61 1.34
CA GLU A 342 -6.31 -25.02 1.74
C GLU A 342 -5.16 -25.32 2.73
N ASP A 343 -3.94 -24.91 2.40
CA ASP A 343 -2.78 -25.13 3.26
C ASP A 343 -2.93 -24.40 4.59
N PHE A 344 -3.50 -23.20 4.57
CA PHE A 344 -3.70 -22.41 5.77
C PHE A 344 -4.72 -23.08 6.69
N ASN A 345 -5.83 -23.57 6.15
CA ASN A 345 -6.83 -24.35 6.89
C ASN A 345 -6.21 -25.60 7.53
N ASN A 346 -5.32 -26.30 6.80
CA ASN A 346 -4.58 -27.46 7.33
C ASN A 346 -3.59 -27.07 8.45
N LYS A 347 -2.96 -25.89 8.35
CA LYS A 347 -2.01 -25.38 9.35
C LYS A 347 -2.69 -24.89 10.63
N VAL A 348 -3.88 -24.28 10.56
CA VAL A 348 -4.61 -23.84 11.76
C VAL A 348 -5.30 -24.98 12.50
N GLY A 349 -5.64 -26.07 11.79
CA GLY A 349 -6.21 -27.30 12.36
C GLY A 349 -7.74 -27.33 12.43
N ASP A 350 -8.31 -28.50 12.74
CA ASP A 350 -9.76 -28.76 12.67
C ASP A 350 -10.53 -28.33 13.95
N ASN A 351 -11.73 -27.77 13.77
CA ASN A 351 -12.64 -27.38 14.84
C ASN A 351 -13.36 -28.61 15.42
N ALA A 352 -13.58 -29.66 14.63
CA ALA A 352 -14.40 -30.81 15.04
C ALA A 352 -13.74 -31.71 16.09
N LYS A 353 -12.39 -31.77 16.12
CA LYS A 353 -11.61 -32.62 17.06
C LYS A 353 -11.55 -32.08 18.50
N ARG A 354 -12.35 -31.06 18.83
CA ARG A 354 -12.26 -30.24 20.06
C ARG A 354 -13.21 -30.60 21.19
N LYS A 355 -14.02 -31.66 21.07
CA LYS A 355 -14.91 -32.04 22.17
C LYS A 355 -14.19 -32.68 23.37
N ASP A 356 -12.87 -32.86 23.31
CA ASP A 356 -12.08 -33.32 24.46
C ASP A 356 -10.97 -32.30 24.76
N ASP A 357 -11.17 -31.50 25.80
CA ASP A 357 -10.24 -30.47 26.31
C ASP A 357 -8.86 -31.05 26.71
N ARG A 358 -8.69 -32.37 26.64
CA ARG A 358 -7.46 -33.10 26.96
C ARG A 358 -6.49 -33.25 25.79
N ASN A 359 -6.86 -32.87 24.56
CA ASN A 359 -5.95 -33.01 23.41
C ASN A 359 -5.65 -31.67 22.70
N PRO A 360 -4.83 -30.78 23.30
CA PRO A 360 -4.44 -29.49 22.73
C PRO A 360 -3.57 -29.59 21.46
N THR A 361 -3.26 -30.80 20.98
CA THR A 361 -2.46 -31.09 19.78
C THR A 361 -3.20 -30.93 18.46
N ALA A 362 -4.49 -30.56 18.46
CA ALA A 362 -5.26 -30.38 17.22
C ALA A 362 -4.87 -29.14 16.39
N ARG A 363 -3.85 -28.37 16.80
CA ARG A 363 -3.30 -27.22 16.07
C ARG A 363 -1.94 -27.55 15.47
N ASN A 364 -1.73 -27.19 14.20
CA ASN A 364 -0.44 -27.31 13.53
C ASN A 364 0.33 -25.96 13.49
N ILE A 365 -0.02 -25.00 14.35
CA ILE A 365 0.71 -23.73 14.49
C ILE A 365 1.84 -23.94 15.52
N PRO A 366 3.12 -23.67 15.18
CA PRO A 366 4.27 -24.06 15.99
C PRO A 366 4.53 -23.09 17.18
N LEU A 367 3.52 -22.79 18.00
CA LEU A 367 3.62 -21.83 19.12
C LEU A 367 4.54 -22.33 20.24
N ILE A 368 4.46 -23.62 20.61
CA ILE A 368 5.28 -24.18 21.69
C ILE A 368 6.77 -24.14 21.31
N GLU A 369 7.08 -24.59 20.10
CA GLU A 369 8.45 -24.56 19.55
C GLU A 369 9.01 -23.14 19.53
N ASN A 370 8.27 -22.18 18.98
CA ASN A 370 8.72 -20.79 18.89
C ASN A 370 8.84 -20.11 20.26
N TYR A 371 7.99 -20.47 21.23
CA TYR A 371 8.16 -19.98 22.61
C TYR A 371 9.41 -20.57 23.27
N GLY A 372 9.67 -21.87 23.09
CA GLY A 372 10.90 -22.51 23.56
C GLY A 372 12.16 -21.89 22.97
N LEU A 373 12.14 -21.59 21.66
CA LEU A 373 13.24 -20.87 20.99
C LEU A 373 13.45 -19.47 21.59
N LEU A 374 12.39 -18.70 21.84
CA LEU A 374 12.50 -17.41 22.50
C LEU A 374 13.11 -17.53 23.90
N LEU A 375 12.60 -18.46 24.73
CA LEU A 375 13.11 -18.68 26.09
C LEU A 375 14.58 -19.06 26.09
N SER A 376 14.99 -19.97 25.19
CA SER A 376 16.40 -20.37 25.07
C SER A 376 17.32 -19.17 24.83
N LYS A 377 16.89 -18.19 24.02
CA LYS A 377 17.64 -16.95 23.77
C LYS A 377 17.66 -16.00 24.97
N THR A 378 16.67 -16.08 25.86
CA THR A 378 16.69 -15.31 27.13
C THR A 378 17.60 -15.93 28.19
N GLY A 379 18.14 -17.13 27.94
CA GLY A 379 18.86 -17.92 28.96
C GLY A 379 17.95 -18.59 29.99
N ASN A 380 16.64 -18.39 29.90
CA ASN A 380 15.66 -19.05 30.77
C ASN A 380 15.23 -20.39 30.17
N THR A 381 15.08 -21.39 31.02
CA THR A 381 14.49 -22.70 30.64
C THR A 381 13.11 -22.92 31.29
N TRP A 382 12.63 -21.97 32.09
CA TRP A 382 11.30 -21.96 32.69
C TRP A 382 10.79 -20.52 32.90
N GLN A 383 9.59 -20.20 32.42
CA GLN A 383 8.90 -18.93 32.72
C GLN A 383 7.37 -19.07 32.53
N ALA A 384 6.58 -18.27 33.26
CA ALA A 384 5.15 -18.11 32.97
C ALA A 384 4.95 -17.69 31.50
N ILE A 385 3.90 -18.20 30.83
CA ILE A 385 3.70 -17.93 29.39
C ILE A 385 3.41 -16.45 29.19
N ASN A 386 4.41 -15.75 28.69
CA ASN A 386 4.27 -14.34 28.38
C ASN A 386 5.23 -13.95 27.26
N PHE A 387 4.93 -14.42 26.04
CA PHE A 387 5.80 -14.27 24.86
C PHE A 387 6.23 -12.82 24.63
N HIS A 388 5.30 -11.87 24.65
CA HIS A 388 5.60 -10.48 24.38
C HIS A 388 6.46 -9.83 25.46
N ASP A 389 6.28 -10.18 26.74
CA ASP A 389 7.15 -9.70 27.82
C ASP A 389 8.54 -10.33 27.77
N ALA A 390 8.64 -11.63 27.45
CA ALA A 390 9.93 -12.29 27.23
C ALA A 390 10.68 -11.64 26.05
N LEU A 391 9.97 -11.36 24.95
CA LEU A 391 10.52 -10.68 23.77
C LEU A 391 10.97 -9.24 24.10
N ASN A 392 10.16 -8.49 24.85
CA ASN A 392 10.51 -7.15 25.33
C ASN A 392 11.74 -7.16 26.23
N ASN A 393 11.82 -8.11 27.17
CA ASN A 393 12.96 -8.22 28.08
C ASN A 393 14.23 -8.59 27.32
N LEU A 394 14.14 -9.51 26.36
CA LEU A 394 15.25 -9.86 25.48
C LEU A 394 15.77 -8.64 24.70
N GLN A 395 14.85 -7.85 24.15
CA GLN A 395 15.20 -6.61 23.43
C GLN A 395 15.88 -5.59 24.36
N LYS A 396 15.35 -5.37 25.57
CA LYS A 396 15.90 -4.42 26.56
C LYS A 396 17.29 -4.81 27.04
N ASN A 397 17.53 -6.10 27.25
CA ASN A 397 18.79 -6.60 27.79
C ASN A 397 19.91 -6.66 26.74
N LYS A 398 19.62 -6.28 25.48
CA LYS A 398 20.59 -6.06 24.38
C LYS A 398 21.67 -7.14 24.30
N ASP A 399 21.25 -8.38 24.11
CA ASP A 399 22.19 -9.36 23.61
C ASP A 399 22.66 -8.90 22.21
N LYS A 400 23.94 -8.53 22.08
CA LYS A 400 24.49 -7.85 20.89
C LYS A 400 24.44 -8.74 19.64
N ASP A 401 24.20 -10.03 19.83
CA ASP A 401 24.25 -11.05 18.80
C ASP A 401 22.88 -11.41 18.20
N ILE A 402 21.79 -10.76 18.65
CA ILE A 402 20.45 -11.00 18.13
C ILE A 402 20.11 -10.00 17.02
N ASP A 403 19.89 -10.53 15.82
CA ASP A 403 19.53 -9.76 14.63
C ASP A 403 18.19 -9.02 14.79
N ASN A 404 18.10 -7.81 14.24
CA ASN A 404 16.87 -7.01 14.15
C ASN A 404 15.73 -7.78 13.47
N ALA A 405 16.05 -8.62 12.47
CA ALA A 405 15.06 -9.45 11.78
C ALA A 405 14.33 -10.41 12.75
N PHE A 406 15.01 -10.89 13.80
CA PHE A 406 14.39 -11.72 14.84
C PHE A 406 13.32 -10.95 15.60
N PHE A 407 13.59 -9.70 15.96
CA PHE A 407 12.63 -8.86 16.67
C PHE A 407 11.43 -8.49 15.81
N ILE A 408 11.64 -8.17 14.52
CA ILE A 408 10.55 -7.95 13.56
C ILE A 408 9.69 -9.21 13.42
N LYS A 409 10.29 -10.39 13.24
CA LYS A 409 9.58 -11.69 13.28
C LYS A 409 8.81 -11.87 14.59
N GLY A 410 9.38 -11.47 15.71
CA GLY A 410 8.74 -11.47 17.02
C GLY A 410 7.47 -10.60 17.12
N LEU A 411 7.40 -9.48 16.39
CA LEU A 411 6.17 -8.67 16.31
C LEU A 411 5.05 -9.45 15.58
N TYR A 412 5.37 -10.09 14.46
CA TYR A 412 4.43 -10.97 13.76
C TYR A 412 3.99 -12.14 14.63
N GLN A 413 4.91 -12.77 15.35
CA GLN A 413 4.62 -13.86 16.28
C GLN A 413 3.71 -13.41 17.42
N SER A 414 3.89 -12.19 17.93
CA SER A 414 3.08 -11.64 19.03
C SER A 414 1.59 -11.65 18.71
N PHE A 415 1.18 -11.44 17.45
CA PHE A 415 -0.22 -11.60 17.03
C PHE A 415 -0.80 -12.98 17.40
N TRP A 416 -0.07 -14.04 17.09
CA TRP A 416 -0.51 -15.42 17.34
C TRP A 416 -0.53 -15.75 18.83
N PHE A 417 0.50 -15.31 19.57
CA PHE A 417 0.61 -15.59 21.00
C PHE A 417 -0.44 -14.83 21.84
N LEU A 418 -0.71 -13.57 21.49
CA LEU A 418 -1.68 -12.72 22.21
C LEU A 418 -3.13 -13.15 21.95
N THR A 419 -3.47 -13.55 20.73
CA THR A 419 -4.81 -14.06 20.40
C THR A 419 -5.06 -15.47 20.94
N SER A 420 -4.03 -16.33 20.97
CA SER A 420 -4.14 -17.73 21.40
C SER A 420 -3.86 -17.97 22.90
N SER A 421 -3.86 -16.92 23.74
CA SER A 421 -3.74 -16.95 25.22
C SER A 421 -3.07 -18.20 25.82
N GLY A 422 -1.79 -18.09 26.18
CA GLY A 422 -1.06 -19.19 26.80
C GLY A 422 -1.59 -19.61 28.19
N GLY A 423 -1.52 -20.90 28.50
CA GLY A 423 -1.74 -21.48 29.82
C GLY A 423 -0.78 -22.64 30.09
N VAL A 424 -0.47 -22.91 31.36
CA VAL A 424 0.32 -24.08 31.74
C VAL A 424 -0.64 -25.15 32.25
N TYR A 425 -0.48 -26.38 31.76
CA TYR A 425 -1.20 -27.50 32.33
C TYR A 425 -0.63 -27.85 33.70
N ILE A 426 -1.52 -27.92 34.69
CA ILE A 426 -1.21 -28.34 36.05
C ILE A 426 -2.09 -29.57 36.32
N PRO A 427 -1.52 -30.72 36.71
CA PRO A 427 -2.31 -31.91 37.04
C PRO A 427 -3.29 -31.62 38.18
N GLU A 428 -4.52 -32.11 38.07
CA GLU A 428 -5.53 -31.96 39.13
C GLU A 428 -5.29 -32.91 40.32
N ASN A 429 -4.62 -34.03 40.08
CA ASN A 429 -4.35 -35.04 41.08
C ASN A 429 -3.18 -34.63 42.00
N LYS A 430 -3.44 -34.57 43.31
CA LYS A 430 -2.45 -34.22 44.34
C LYS A 430 -1.19 -35.10 44.34
N GLU A 431 -1.31 -36.38 43.99
CA GLU A 431 -0.16 -37.29 43.89
C GLU A 431 0.66 -37.05 42.61
N GLN A 432 0.00 -36.66 41.51
CA GLN A 432 0.70 -36.25 40.28
C GLN A 432 1.39 -34.90 40.44
N LEU A 433 0.80 -33.98 41.21
CA LEU A 433 1.42 -32.71 41.59
C LEU A 433 2.74 -32.89 42.35
N LYS A 434 2.83 -33.88 43.25
CA LYS A 434 4.06 -34.17 44.02
C LYS A 434 5.23 -34.61 43.13
N THR A 435 4.95 -35.22 41.99
CA THR A 435 5.96 -35.70 41.03
C THR A 435 6.05 -34.83 39.78
N PHE A 436 5.35 -33.69 39.75
CA PHE A 436 5.29 -32.81 38.59
C PHE A 436 6.59 -32.03 38.41
N ALA A 437 7.45 -32.50 37.49
CA ALA A 437 8.77 -31.92 37.27
C ALA A 437 8.86 -30.99 36.04
N VAL A 438 7.85 -30.99 35.15
CA VAL A 438 7.92 -30.28 33.86
C VAL A 438 6.63 -29.51 33.59
N LEU A 439 6.74 -28.20 33.39
CA LEU A 439 5.63 -27.36 32.94
C LEU A 439 5.26 -27.73 31.50
N ASN A 440 3.99 -28.09 31.28
CA ASN A 440 3.49 -28.37 29.93
C ASN A 440 2.74 -27.13 29.41
N TYR A 441 3.37 -26.41 28.47
CA TYR A 441 2.84 -25.19 27.88
C TYR A 441 1.74 -25.49 26.86
N GLN A 442 0.61 -24.79 26.99
CA GLN A 442 -0.55 -24.92 26.12
C GLN A 442 -1.02 -23.53 25.66
N PHE A 443 -1.64 -23.46 24.48
CA PHE A 443 -2.21 -22.22 23.96
C PHE A 443 -3.69 -22.44 23.67
N LYS A 444 -4.53 -21.58 24.26
CA LYS A 444 -5.97 -21.58 24.00
C LYS A 444 -6.25 -21.34 22.52
N TYR A 445 -7.35 -21.90 22.06
CA TYR A 445 -7.76 -21.64 20.69
C TYR A 445 -8.29 -20.24 20.47
N PHE A 446 -8.10 -19.85 19.23
CA PHE A 446 -8.55 -18.66 18.58
C PHE A 446 -8.86 -19.04 17.13
N ASP A 447 -10.03 -18.64 16.64
CA ASP A 447 -10.54 -19.10 15.36
C ASP A 447 -10.06 -18.21 14.22
N TYR A 448 -8.93 -18.57 13.60
CA TYR A 448 -8.42 -17.85 12.45
C TYR A 448 -9.18 -18.15 11.15
N ARG A 449 -10.18 -19.06 11.16
CA ARG A 449 -10.93 -19.49 9.98
C ARG A 449 -12.16 -18.65 9.68
N GLN A 450 -12.51 -17.71 10.55
CA GLN A 450 -13.64 -16.83 10.27
C GLN A 450 -13.38 -16.11 8.94
N PRO A 451 -14.29 -16.20 7.95
CA PRO A 451 -14.06 -15.70 6.58
C PRO A 451 -14.13 -14.18 6.56
N ASN A 452 -13.13 -13.54 7.14
CA ASN A 452 -13.12 -12.14 7.46
C ASN A 452 -11.67 -11.60 7.36
N TYR A 453 -11.43 -10.34 7.68
CA TYR A 453 -10.11 -9.72 7.56
C TYR A 453 -9.01 -10.49 8.31
N LEU A 454 -9.36 -11.17 9.41
CA LEU A 454 -8.42 -11.88 10.26
C LEU A 454 -7.88 -13.14 9.59
N PHE A 455 -8.72 -13.88 8.86
CA PHE A 455 -8.28 -15.03 8.06
C PHE A 455 -7.28 -14.59 7.00
N GLU A 456 -7.62 -13.52 6.28
CA GLU A 456 -6.77 -12.95 5.24
C GLU A 456 -5.46 -12.43 5.84
N LEU A 457 -5.50 -11.65 6.91
CA LEU A 457 -4.29 -11.20 7.59
C LEU A 457 -3.42 -12.39 8.04
N ALA A 458 -4.02 -13.38 8.71
CA ALA A 458 -3.32 -14.50 9.30
C ALA A 458 -2.61 -15.37 8.24
N ARG A 459 -3.24 -15.65 7.08
CA ARG A 459 -2.61 -16.42 6.00
C ARG A 459 -1.44 -15.68 5.34
N HIS A 460 -1.54 -14.35 5.21
CA HIS A 460 -0.48 -13.53 4.61
C HIS A 460 0.72 -13.37 5.54
N ILE A 461 0.51 -13.30 6.85
CA ILE A 461 1.62 -13.16 7.82
C ILE A 461 2.21 -14.49 8.30
N TYR A 462 1.60 -15.64 8.00
CA TYR A 462 2.00 -16.94 8.55
C TYR A 462 3.48 -17.25 8.28
N ASN A 463 3.91 -17.21 7.01
CA ASN A 463 5.29 -17.52 6.67
C ASN A 463 6.27 -16.50 7.25
N ARG A 464 5.88 -15.22 7.30
CA ARG A 464 6.69 -14.19 7.99
C ARG A 464 6.83 -14.45 9.50
N SER A 465 5.85 -15.12 10.10
CA SER A 465 5.82 -15.45 11.53
C SER A 465 6.62 -16.70 11.86
N PHE A 466 6.68 -17.70 10.97
CA PHE A 466 7.18 -19.03 11.32
C PHE A 466 8.24 -19.61 10.39
N SER A 467 8.33 -19.17 9.13
CA SER A 467 9.31 -19.68 8.16
C SER A 467 10.68 -19.02 8.26
#